data_AF-A0A9D2GEF3-F1
#
_entry.id   AF-A0A9D2GEF3-F1
#
_cell.length_a   1.000
_cell.length_b   1.000
_cell.length_c   1.000
_cell.angle_alpha   90.00
_cell.angle_beta   90.00
_cell.angle_gamma   90.00
#
_symmetry.space_group_name_H-M   'P 1'
#
loop_
_entity.id
_entity.type
_entity.pdbx_description
1 polymer ?
#
loop_
_entity_poly.entity_id
_entity_poly.type
_entity_poly.pdbx_seq_one_letter_code
_entity_poly.pdbx_strand_id
1 'polypeptide(L)'
;MITMDLRDLSSVEKMNVLTEIDQAKSGSPEAVAFLRQCLFAEDYLVRSRCFALLERYWFPPLRESLLEIVKGEGDRQWQLRALAALARSGDDSLCRDLEPLVFQRNKPLLLRGALWVVATLGGEDALDIMARFLRSPYRGYLKPSFVADAMALAIGNTEGGETFWKLCCEKDPDFSKIVDYYRGFVTENPLLQVYPYPDYLSKAAMEQDISPKELKRAIYFKNRR
;
A
#
# COMPACT_ATOMS: atom_id res chain seq x y z
N MET A 1 28.63 -14.82 -10.89
CA MET A 1 27.41 -14.47 -10.15
C MET A 1 26.62 -15.74 -9.94
N ILE A 2 26.54 -16.23 -8.70
CA ILE A 2 25.66 -17.35 -8.36
C ILE A 2 24.35 -16.70 -7.93
N THR A 3 23.36 -16.68 -8.82
CA THR A 3 21.98 -16.38 -8.45
C THR A 3 21.50 -17.51 -7.55
N MET A 4 21.43 -17.24 -6.24
CA MET A 4 20.90 -18.18 -5.25
C MET A 4 19.39 -18.36 -5.53
N ASP A 5 18.99 -19.55 -5.99
CA ASP A 5 17.58 -19.87 -6.23
C ASP A 5 16.90 -20.10 -4.88
N LEU A 6 15.75 -19.44 -4.62
CA LEU A 6 14.96 -19.67 -3.42
C LEU A 6 14.58 -21.14 -3.23
N ARG A 7 14.51 -21.95 -4.29
CA ARG A 7 14.16 -23.38 -4.18
C ARG A 7 15.19 -24.18 -3.40
N ASP A 8 16.43 -23.72 -3.37
CA ASP A 8 17.53 -24.43 -2.71
C ASP A 8 17.65 -24.09 -1.22
N LEU A 9 16.90 -23.09 -0.73
CA LEU A 9 16.97 -22.62 0.64
C LEU A 9 15.76 -23.11 1.45
N SER A 10 16.03 -23.58 2.67
CA SER A 10 15.01 -23.79 3.69
C SER A 10 14.35 -22.47 4.10
N SER A 11 13.13 -22.54 4.67
CA SER A 11 12.44 -21.35 5.19
C SER A 11 13.27 -20.59 6.24
N VAL A 12 14.05 -21.31 7.05
CA VAL A 12 14.94 -20.70 8.06
C VAL A 12 16.06 -19.89 7.40
N GLU A 13 16.70 -20.43 6.37
CA GLU A 13 17.74 -19.72 5.61
C GLU A 13 17.17 -18.48 4.93
N LYS A 14 15.98 -18.60 4.33
CA LYS A 14 15.28 -17.45 3.72
C LYS A 14 15.03 -16.33 4.73
N MET A 15 14.55 -16.68 5.92
CA MET A 15 14.30 -15.72 7.00
C MET A 15 15.59 -15.05 7.51
N ASN A 16 16.72 -15.78 7.50
CA ASN A 16 18.02 -15.21 7.85
C ASN A 16 18.49 -14.18 6.82
N VAL A 17 18.39 -14.51 5.52
CA VAL A 17 18.72 -13.56 4.44
C VAL A 17 17.83 -12.32 4.51
N LEU A 18 16.51 -12.46 4.72
CA LEU A 18 15.61 -11.30 4.92
C LEU A 18 16.02 -10.44 6.12
N THR A 19 16.53 -11.06 7.19
CA THR A 19 17.01 -10.36 8.38
C THR A 19 18.30 -9.60 8.11
N GLU A 20 19.22 -10.17 7.32
CA GLU A 20 20.45 -9.50 6.91
C GLU A 20 20.16 -8.30 6.00
N ILE A 21 19.23 -8.44 5.05
CA ILE A 21 18.78 -7.32 4.20
C ILE A 21 18.17 -6.21 5.06
N ASP A 22 17.30 -6.52 6.04
CA ASP A 22 16.71 -5.54 6.96
C ASP A 22 17.77 -4.77 7.75
N GLN A 23 18.79 -5.48 8.25
CA GLN A 23 19.87 -4.87 9.02
C GLN A 23 20.78 -3.99 8.17
N ALA A 24 21.15 -4.46 6.99
CA ALA A 24 22.02 -3.74 6.07
C ALA A 24 21.29 -2.59 5.36
N LYS A 25 19.94 -2.63 5.31
CA LYS A 25 19.12 -1.78 4.43
C LYS A 25 19.60 -1.83 2.98
N SER A 26 20.07 -3.01 2.56
CA SER A 26 20.80 -3.19 1.31
C SER A 26 19.83 -3.26 0.12
N GLY A 27 19.99 -2.34 -0.83
CA GLY A 27 19.36 -2.38 -2.14
C GLY A 27 20.24 -3.02 -3.22
N SER A 28 21.19 -3.90 -2.86
CA SER A 28 22.05 -4.53 -3.86
C SER A 28 21.23 -5.34 -4.88
N PRO A 29 21.73 -5.54 -6.12
CA PRO A 29 21.04 -6.33 -7.13
C PRO A 29 20.65 -7.73 -6.64
N GLU A 30 21.51 -8.37 -5.85
CA GLU A 30 21.27 -9.70 -5.25
C GLU A 30 20.15 -9.65 -4.21
N ALA A 31 20.16 -8.64 -3.33
CA ALA A 31 19.10 -8.45 -2.35
C ALA A 31 17.75 -8.20 -3.04
N VAL A 32 17.72 -7.36 -4.07
CA VAL A 32 16.53 -7.10 -4.88
C VAL A 32 16.04 -8.37 -5.59
N ALA A 33 16.94 -9.15 -6.19
CA ALA A 33 16.57 -10.40 -6.84
C ALA A 33 15.98 -11.40 -5.84
N PHE A 34 16.56 -11.49 -4.64
CA PHE A 34 16.06 -12.34 -3.56
C PHE A 34 14.68 -11.90 -3.05
N LEU A 35 14.49 -10.59 -2.84
CA LEU A 35 13.20 -10.01 -2.43
C LEU A 35 12.11 -10.25 -3.48
N ARG A 36 12.45 -10.12 -4.77
CA ARG A 36 11.52 -10.41 -5.87
C ARG A 36 11.00 -11.84 -5.82
N GLN A 37 11.87 -12.80 -5.55
CA GLN A 37 11.44 -14.20 -5.41
C GLN A 37 10.58 -14.37 -4.13
N CYS A 38 10.92 -13.69 -3.02
CA CYS A 38 10.17 -13.80 -1.76
C CYS A 38 8.76 -13.21 -1.82
N LEU A 39 8.52 -12.23 -2.71
CA LEU A 39 7.19 -11.66 -2.96
C LEU A 39 6.15 -12.70 -3.41
N PHE A 40 6.60 -13.82 -3.94
CA PHE A 40 5.77 -14.93 -4.45
C PHE A 40 6.07 -16.25 -3.73
N ALA A 41 6.75 -16.22 -2.58
CA ALA A 41 7.04 -17.43 -1.82
C ALA A 41 5.74 -18.10 -1.35
N GLU A 42 5.69 -19.43 -1.45
CA GLU A 42 4.59 -20.25 -0.91
C GLU A 42 4.57 -20.23 0.63
N ASP A 43 5.75 -20.14 1.25
CA ASP A 43 5.86 -20.01 2.69
C ASP A 43 5.30 -18.65 3.15
N TYR A 44 4.19 -18.72 3.88
CA TYR A 44 3.46 -17.57 4.38
C TYR A 44 4.32 -16.64 5.26
N LEU A 45 5.21 -17.19 6.09
CA LEU A 45 6.06 -16.40 6.99
C LEU A 45 7.16 -15.68 6.22
N VAL A 46 7.80 -16.36 5.26
CA VAL A 46 8.81 -15.76 4.37
C VAL A 46 8.19 -14.62 3.57
N ARG A 47 7.06 -14.88 2.91
CA ARG A 47 6.33 -13.85 2.15
C ARG A 47 5.90 -12.71 3.05
N SER A 48 5.41 -13.03 4.25
CA SER A 48 4.98 -12.03 5.21
C SER A 48 6.10 -11.12 5.70
N ARG A 49 7.27 -11.70 5.96
CA ARG A 49 8.47 -10.97 6.37
C ARG A 49 9.00 -10.10 5.23
N CYS A 50 8.96 -10.59 3.99
CA CYS A 50 9.34 -9.81 2.82
C CYS A 50 8.49 -8.53 2.71
N PHE A 51 7.16 -8.64 2.72
CA PHE A 51 6.30 -7.45 2.68
C PHE A 51 6.52 -6.51 3.88
N ALA A 52 6.78 -7.04 5.07
CA ALA A 52 7.03 -6.21 6.24
C ALA A 52 8.32 -5.38 6.11
N LEU A 53 9.29 -5.89 5.36
CA LEU A 53 10.49 -5.15 4.98
C LEU A 53 10.16 -4.04 3.97
N LEU A 54 9.36 -4.36 2.95
CA LEU A 54 8.98 -3.42 1.89
C LEU A 54 8.04 -2.30 2.37
N GLU A 55 7.27 -2.55 3.42
CA GLU A 55 6.47 -1.52 4.11
C GLU A 55 7.36 -0.50 4.86
N ARG A 56 8.60 -0.89 5.24
CA ARG A 56 9.56 -0.01 5.91
C ARG A 56 10.44 0.73 4.91
N TYR A 57 10.91 0.04 3.88
CA TYR A 57 11.87 0.55 2.91
C TYR A 57 11.39 0.40 1.48
N TRP A 58 11.64 1.42 0.67
CA TRP A 58 11.36 1.39 -0.76
C TRP A 58 12.54 0.79 -1.53
N PHE A 59 12.24 -0.16 -2.42
CA PHE A 59 13.20 -0.75 -3.34
C PHE A 59 12.68 -0.54 -4.77
N PRO A 60 13.10 0.54 -5.46
CA PRO A 60 12.55 0.92 -6.77
C PRO A 60 12.47 -0.21 -7.81
N PRO A 61 13.47 -1.10 -7.93
CA PRO A 61 13.39 -2.19 -8.91
C PRO A 61 12.25 -3.20 -8.70
N LEU A 62 11.61 -3.20 -7.52
CA LEU A 62 10.47 -4.08 -7.21
C LEU A 62 9.11 -3.50 -7.63
N ARG A 63 9.06 -2.26 -8.15
CA ARG A 63 7.82 -1.58 -8.57
C ARG A 63 6.92 -2.50 -9.41
N GLU A 64 7.44 -3.06 -10.49
CA GLU A 64 6.63 -3.86 -11.42
C GLU A 64 6.09 -5.14 -10.77
N SER A 65 6.89 -5.82 -9.95
CA SER A 65 6.45 -7.01 -9.21
C SER A 65 5.38 -6.67 -8.16
N LEU A 66 5.45 -5.50 -7.54
CA LEU A 66 4.40 -5.04 -6.64
C LEU A 66 3.12 -4.68 -7.41
N LEU A 67 3.22 -4.00 -8.55
CA LEU A 67 2.07 -3.70 -9.42
C LEU A 67 1.41 -4.98 -9.95
N GLU A 68 2.19 -6.00 -10.30
CA GLU A 68 1.68 -7.32 -10.69
C GLU A 68 0.81 -7.93 -9.58
N ILE A 69 1.28 -7.90 -8.33
CA ILE A 69 0.52 -8.42 -7.18
C ILE A 69 -0.75 -7.59 -6.96
N VAL A 70 -0.65 -6.26 -7.00
CA VAL A 70 -1.79 -5.36 -6.80
C VAL A 70 -2.87 -5.57 -7.87
N LYS A 71 -2.48 -5.69 -9.14
CA LYS A 71 -3.40 -5.78 -10.29
C LYS A 71 -3.91 -7.21 -10.55
N GLY A 72 -3.25 -8.23 -10.00
CA GLY A 72 -3.61 -9.64 -10.20
C GLY A 72 -4.93 -10.08 -9.55
N GLU A 73 -5.24 -11.37 -9.69
CA GLU A 73 -6.42 -12.02 -9.08
C GLU A 73 -6.12 -12.72 -7.75
N GLY A 74 -4.93 -12.48 -7.18
CA GLY A 74 -4.47 -13.14 -5.95
C GLY A 74 -5.22 -12.74 -4.69
N ASP A 75 -4.82 -13.34 -3.57
CA ASP A 75 -5.37 -13.04 -2.25
C ASP A 75 -5.20 -11.56 -1.89
N ARG A 76 -6.33 -10.95 -1.51
CA ARG A 76 -6.49 -9.56 -1.15
C ARG A 76 -5.47 -9.07 -0.12
N GLN A 77 -5.04 -9.93 0.80
CA GLN A 77 -4.03 -9.54 1.79
C GLN A 77 -2.72 -9.10 1.11
N TRP A 78 -2.26 -9.83 0.10
CA TRP A 78 -1.00 -9.54 -0.58
C TRP A 78 -1.13 -8.31 -1.47
N GLN A 79 -2.27 -8.13 -2.12
CA GLN A 79 -2.58 -6.94 -2.91
C GLN A 79 -2.52 -5.68 -2.05
N LEU A 80 -3.13 -5.73 -0.87
CA LEU A 80 -3.14 -4.61 0.07
C LEU A 80 -1.76 -4.31 0.66
N ARG A 81 -0.96 -5.33 0.95
CA ARG A 81 0.42 -5.14 1.42
C ARG A 81 1.35 -4.63 0.32
N ALA A 82 1.11 -5.03 -0.92
CA ALA A 82 1.80 -4.47 -2.07
C ALA A 82 1.45 -3.00 -2.28
N LEU A 83 0.18 -2.60 -2.11
CA LEU A 83 -0.22 -1.18 -2.06
C LEU A 83 0.51 -0.41 -0.95
N ALA A 84 0.60 -0.97 0.26
CA ALA A 84 1.32 -0.34 1.37
C ALA A 84 2.83 -0.15 1.06
N ALA A 85 3.46 -1.13 0.41
CA ALA A 85 4.85 -1.01 -0.04
C ALA A 85 5.01 0.05 -1.15
N LEU A 86 4.11 0.10 -2.13
CA LEU A 86 4.13 1.10 -3.21
C LEU A 86 3.99 2.54 -2.69
N ALA A 87 3.22 2.76 -1.62
CA ALA A 87 3.08 4.07 -0.98
C ALA A 87 4.40 4.64 -0.47
N ARG A 88 5.43 3.80 -0.22
CA ARG A 88 6.75 4.23 0.23
C ARG A 88 7.61 4.84 -0.87
N SER A 89 7.22 4.69 -2.14
CA SER A 89 7.99 5.18 -3.28
C SER A 89 8.10 6.69 -3.33
N GLY A 90 7.04 7.41 -2.92
CA GLY A 90 6.88 8.84 -3.19
C GLY A 90 6.82 9.17 -4.69
N ASP A 91 6.59 8.16 -5.55
CA ASP A 91 6.57 8.28 -7.00
C ASP A 91 5.12 8.47 -7.47
N ASP A 92 4.73 9.72 -7.72
CA ASP A 92 3.38 10.11 -8.12
C ASP A 92 2.96 9.53 -9.48
N SER A 93 3.90 9.08 -10.32
CA SER A 93 3.57 8.37 -11.57
C SER A 93 2.79 7.07 -11.33
N LEU A 94 2.86 6.49 -10.12
CA LEU A 94 2.04 5.33 -9.72
C LEU A 94 0.55 5.67 -9.64
N CYS A 95 0.16 6.93 -9.51
CA CYS A 95 -1.24 7.32 -9.41
C CYS A 95 -2.05 6.82 -10.62
N ARG A 96 -1.50 6.93 -11.83
CA ARG A 96 -2.13 6.41 -13.06
C ARG A 96 -2.22 4.90 -13.09
N ASP A 97 -1.20 4.21 -12.59
CA ASP A 97 -1.19 2.74 -12.49
C ASP A 97 -2.27 2.23 -11.53
N LEU A 98 -2.55 2.98 -10.46
CA LEU A 98 -3.49 2.61 -9.41
C LEU A 98 -4.91 3.11 -9.66
N GLU A 99 -5.10 4.06 -10.57
CA GLU A 99 -6.40 4.66 -10.89
C GLU A 99 -7.51 3.62 -11.13
N PRO A 100 -7.33 2.56 -11.94
CA PRO A 100 -8.39 1.59 -12.18
C PRO A 100 -8.95 0.94 -10.90
N LEU A 101 -8.12 0.85 -9.86
CA LEU A 101 -8.47 0.27 -8.57
C LEU A 101 -9.28 1.25 -7.71
N VAL A 102 -9.12 2.56 -7.89
CA VAL A 102 -9.92 3.60 -7.22
C VAL A 102 -11.36 3.60 -7.72
N PHE A 103 -11.60 3.16 -8.94
CA PHE A 103 -12.91 3.11 -9.58
C PHE A 103 -13.46 1.69 -9.73
N GLN A 104 -13.13 0.76 -8.82
CA GLN A 104 -13.62 -0.62 -8.85
C GLN A 104 -14.73 -0.87 -7.82
N ARG A 105 -15.88 -1.38 -8.26
CA ARG A 105 -17.02 -1.67 -7.37
C ARG A 105 -16.91 -2.99 -6.60
N ASN A 106 -16.31 -4.00 -7.23
CA ASN A 106 -16.31 -5.39 -6.75
C ASN A 106 -15.28 -5.68 -5.65
N LYS A 107 -14.33 -4.77 -5.41
CA LYS A 107 -13.27 -4.94 -4.41
C LYS A 107 -13.15 -3.70 -3.51
N PRO A 108 -14.12 -3.43 -2.62
CA PRO A 108 -14.18 -2.19 -1.84
C PRO A 108 -12.97 -1.96 -0.92
N LEU A 109 -12.36 -3.03 -0.41
CA LEU A 109 -11.12 -2.93 0.38
C LEU A 109 -9.92 -2.49 -0.47
N LEU A 110 -9.79 -2.99 -1.70
CA LEU A 110 -8.74 -2.54 -2.60
C LEU A 110 -8.98 -1.13 -3.11
N LEU A 111 -10.24 -0.76 -3.36
CA LEU A 111 -10.62 0.63 -3.64
C LEU A 111 -10.15 1.55 -2.53
N ARG A 112 -10.49 1.22 -1.27
CA ARG A 112 -10.05 1.98 -0.09
C ARG A 112 -8.52 2.08 -0.04
N GLY A 113 -7.83 0.96 -0.21
CA GLY A 113 -6.36 0.91 -0.19
C GLY A 113 -5.74 1.77 -1.30
N ALA A 114 -6.20 1.61 -2.54
CA ALA A 114 -5.70 2.36 -3.70
C ALA A 114 -5.94 3.86 -3.55
N LEU A 115 -7.13 4.29 -3.10
CA LEU A 115 -7.41 5.70 -2.86
C LEU A 115 -6.48 6.29 -1.80
N TRP A 116 -6.20 5.54 -0.72
CA TRP A 116 -5.24 5.96 0.30
C TRP A 116 -3.82 6.09 -0.25
N VAL A 117 -3.37 5.12 -1.07
CA VAL A 117 -2.04 5.18 -1.68
C VAL A 117 -1.93 6.36 -2.64
N VAL A 118 -2.92 6.57 -3.51
CA VAL A 118 -2.98 7.73 -4.42
C VAL A 118 -2.88 9.04 -3.62
N ALA A 119 -3.67 9.18 -2.55
CA ALA A 119 -3.59 10.35 -1.67
C ALA A 119 -2.22 10.49 -0.98
N THR A 120 -1.60 9.38 -0.58
CA THR A 120 -0.28 9.37 0.06
C THR A 120 0.82 9.80 -0.90
N LEU A 121 0.77 9.36 -2.16
CA LEU A 121 1.75 9.73 -3.18
C LEU A 121 1.67 11.21 -3.55
N GLY A 122 0.45 11.77 -3.58
CA GLY A 122 0.23 13.17 -3.98
C GLY A 122 0.51 13.39 -5.47
N GLY A 123 0.73 14.65 -5.84
CA GLY A 123 0.93 15.07 -7.23
C GLY A 123 -0.39 15.47 -7.92
N GLU A 124 -0.26 16.13 -9.07
CA GLU A 124 -1.42 16.61 -9.84
C GLU A 124 -2.35 15.46 -10.26
N ASP A 125 -1.78 14.32 -10.65
CA ASP A 125 -2.55 13.12 -11.00
C ASP A 125 -3.38 12.61 -9.81
N ALA A 126 -2.84 12.65 -8.57
CA ALA A 126 -3.60 12.26 -7.39
C ALA A 126 -4.78 13.18 -7.12
N LEU A 127 -4.60 14.49 -7.29
CA LEU A 127 -5.67 15.47 -7.12
C LEU A 127 -6.75 15.33 -8.20
N ASP A 128 -6.36 15.10 -9.46
CA ASP A 128 -7.30 14.82 -10.55
C ASP A 128 -8.12 13.54 -10.27
N ILE A 129 -7.46 12.45 -9.89
CA ILE A 129 -8.12 11.19 -9.53
C ILE A 129 -9.08 11.40 -8.35
N MET A 130 -8.65 12.12 -7.30
CA MET A 130 -9.50 12.42 -6.14
C MET A 130 -10.73 13.25 -6.54
N ALA A 131 -10.54 14.28 -7.37
CA ALA A 131 -11.62 15.13 -7.85
C ALA A 131 -12.65 14.35 -8.69
N ARG A 132 -12.19 13.42 -9.53
CA ARG A 132 -13.07 12.50 -10.29
C ARG A 132 -13.75 11.47 -9.37
N PHE A 133 -13.03 10.92 -8.40
CA PHE A 133 -13.57 9.99 -7.41
C PHE A 133 -14.74 10.63 -6.63
N LEU A 134 -14.57 11.85 -6.13
CA LEU A 134 -15.59 12.60 -5.42
C LEU A 134 -16.83 12.96 -6.27
N ARG A 135 -16.69 13.06 -7.59
CA ARG A 135 -17.85 13.23 -8.49
C ARG A 135 -18.52 11.90 -8.84
N SER A 136 -17.79 10.80 -8.74
CA SER A 136 -18.27 9.46 -9.08
C SER A 136 -19.16 8.84 -7.99
N PRO A 137 -20.01 7.86 -8.33
CA PRO A 137 -20.76 7.10 -7.33
C PRO A 137 -19.87 6.28 -6.39
N TYR A 138 -18.58 6.08 -6.73
CA TYR A 138 -17.68 5.25 -5.94
C TYR A 138 -17.40 5.80 -4.54
N ARG A 139 -17.52 7.12 -4.35
CA ARG A 139 -17.42 7.77 -3.04
C ARG A 139 -18.40 7.20 -2.01
N GLY A 140 -19.56 6.70 -2.47
CA GLY A 140 -20.59 6.12 -1.60
C GLY A 140 -20.21 4.77 -1.00
N TYR A 141 -19.16 4.10 -1.50
CA TYR A 141 -18.67 2.84 -0.93
C TYR A 141 -17.73 3.03 0.26
N LEU A 142 -17.27 4.26 0.51
CA LEU A 142 -16.34 4.58 1.58
C LEU A 142 -16.99 5.47 2.65
N LYS A 143 -16.51 5.33 3.89
CA LYS A 143 -16.96 6.19 4.99
C LYS A 143 -16.57 7.66 4.71
N PRO A 144 -17.46 8.64 4.97
CA PRO A 144 -17.16 10.04 4.71
C PRO A 144 -15.88 10.56 5.37
N SER A 145 -15.61 10.19 6.63
CA SER A 145 -14.38 10.59 7.31
C SER A 145 -13.12 10.09 6.61
N PHE A 146 -13.12 8.83 6.15
CA PHE A 146 -11.98 8.30 5.40
C PHE A 146 -11.75 9.05 4.09
N VAL A 147 -12.82 9.38 3.37
CA VAL A 147 -12.72 10.15 2.12
C VAL A 147 -12.21 11.56 2.40
N ALA A 148 -12.68 12.20 3.46
CA ALA A 148 -12.24 13.52 3.90
C ALA A 148 -10.74 13.52 4.26
N ASP A 149 -10.28 12.54 5.03
CA ASP A 149 -8.88 12.40 5.41
C ASP A 149 -7.98 12.12 4.19
N ALA A 150 -8.43 11.26 3.26
CA ALA A 150 -7.69 10.99 2.02
C ALA A 150 -7.62 12.24 1.12
N MET A 151 -8.71 13.02 1.04
CA MET A 151 -8.72 14.29 0.31
C MET A 151 -7.73 15.29 0.93
N ALA A 152 -7.78 15.47 2.25
CA ALA A 152 -6.85 16.37 2.96
C ALA A 152 -5.38 15.94 2.78
N LEU A 153 -5.12 14.62 2.83
CA LEU A 153 -3.79 14.06 2.61
C LEU A 153 -3.29 14.34 1.18
N ALA A 154 -4.13 14.10 0.16
CA ALA A 154 -3.76 14.35 -1.24
C ALA A 154 -3.42 15.83 -1.48
N ILE A 155 -4.23 16.74 -0.91
CA ILE A 155 -4.01 18.19 -0.97
C ILE A 155 -2.69 18.55 -0.29
N GLY A 156 -2.45 18.05 0.93
CA GLY A 156 -1.25 18.34 1.70
C GLY A 156 0.05 17.77 1.10
N ASN A 157 -0.03 16.64 0.39
CA ASN A 157 1.12 15.99 -0.25
C ASN A 157 1.39 16.49 -1.67
N THR A 158 0.59 17.44 -2.19
CA THR A 158 0.77 17.98 -3.54
C THR A 158 1.21 19.44 -3.46
N GLU A 159 2.32 19.78 -4.11
CA GLU A 159 2.74 21.18 -4.25
C GLU A 159 1.63 21.98 -4.95
N GLY A 160 1.20 23.08 -4.33
CA GLY A 160 0.09 23.88 -4.85
C GLY A 160 -1.30 23.22 -4.74
N GLY A 161 -1.44 22.12 -3.98
CA GLY A 161 -2.68 21.36 -3.90
C GLY A 161 -3.90 22.17 -3.42
N GLU A 162 -3.72 23.08 -2.46
CA GLU A 162 -4.78 24.01 -2.01
C GLU A 162 -5.27 24.91 -3.15
N THR A 163 -4.34 25.42 -3.96
CA THR A 163 -4.66 26.27 -5.13
C THR A 163 -5.42 25.47 -6.19
N PHE A 164 -4.95 24.25 -6.50
CA PHE A 164 -5.65 23.35 -7.42
C PHE A 164 -7.10 23.11 -6.95
N TRP A 165 -7.27 22.77 -5.67
CA TRP A 165 -8.57 22.42 -5.12
C TRP A 165 -9.53 23.61 -5.13
N LYS A 166 -9.03 24.80 -4.80
CA LYS A 166 -9.77 26.06 -4.89
C LYS A 166 -10.25 26.33 -6.31
N LEU A 167 -9.36 26.22 -7.31
CA LEU A 167 -9.70 26.42 -8.72
C LEU A 167 -10.75 25.41 -9.22
N CYS A 168 -10.69 24.16 -8.76
CA CYS A 168 -11.73 23.17 -9.08
C CYS A 168 -13.09 23.55 -8.50
N CYS A 169 -13.16 24.06 -7.27
CA CYS A 169 -14.40 24.50 -6.65
C CYS A 169 -14.98 25.77 -7.32
N GLU A 170 -14.12 26.71 -7.70
CA GLU A 170 -14.54 27.93 -8.41
C GLU A 170 -15.13 27.63 -9.80
N LYS A 171 -14.58 26.64 -10.50
CA LYS A 171 -15.06 26.23 -11.83
C LYS A 171 -16.35 25.40 -11.82
N ASP A 172 -16.65 24.75 -10.70
CA ASP A 172 -17.75 23.79 -10.59
C ASP A 172 -18.46 23.94 -9.22
N PRO A 173 -19.54 24.75 -9.15
CA PRO A 173 -20.26 24.99 -7.91
C PRO A 173 -20.87 23.73 -7.27
N ASP A 174 -21.21 22.71 -8.06
CA ASP A 174 -21.73 21.46 -7.53
C ASP A 174 -20.62 20.62 -6.90
N PHE A 175 -19.42 20.62 -7.50
CA PHE A 175 -18.26 20.05 -6.84
C PHE A 175 -17.89 20.79 -5.56
N SER A 176 -18.01 22.12 -5.53
CA SER A 176 -17.79 22.91 -4.31
C SER A 176 -18.65 22.41 -3.15
N LYS A 177 -19.95 22.14 -3.40
CA LYS A 177 -20.86 21.57 -2.39
C LYS A 177 -20.44 20.17 -1.93
N ILE A 178 -19.92 19.34 -2.84
CA ILE A 178 -19.40 18.01 -2.50
C ILE A 178 -18.19 18.15 -1.57
N VAL A 179 -17.24 19.03 -1.90
CA VAL A 179 -16.05 19.27 -1.09
C VAL A 179 -16.44 19.79 0.30
N ASP A 180 -17.35 20.75 0.37
CA ASP A 180 -17.83 21.33 1.64
C ASP A 180 -18.50 20.28 2.54
N TYR A 181 -19.23 19.32 1.96
CA TYR A 181 -19.75 18.18 2.71
C TYR A 181 -18.63 17.37 3.39
N TYR A 182 -17.54 17.07 2.67
CA TYR A 182 -16.44 16.26 3.23
C TYR A 182 -15.57 17.03 4.24
N ARG A 183 -15.42 18.35 4.11
CA ARG A 183 -14.65 19.17 5.05
C ARG A 183 -15.10 19.01 6.50
N GLY A 184 -16.39 18.79 6.74
CA GLY A 184 -16.94 18.57 8.09
C GLY A 184 -16.52 17.25 8.75
N PHE A 185 -15.85 16.35 8.02
CA PHE A 185 -15.41 15.05 8.53
C PHE A 185 -13.90 14.90 8.64
N VAL A 186 -13.11 15.91 8.27
CA VAL A 186 -11.64 15.86 8.37
C VAL A 186 -11.25 15.73 9.83
N THR A 187 -10.43 14.73 10.13
CA THR A 187 -9.90 14.53 11.47
C THR A 187 -8.51 15.15 11.61
N GLU A 188 -8.21 15.70 12.79
CA GLU A 188 -6.84 16.10 13.10
C GLU A 188 -6.00 14.83 13.35
N ASN A 189 -4.95 14.64 12.55
CA ASN A 189 -4.02 13.50 12.64
C ASN A 189 -4.70 12.12 12.51
N PRO A 190 -5.31 11.79 11.36
CA PRO A 190 -5.89 10.47 11.13
C PRO A 190 -4.82 9.39 11.27
N LEU A 191 -5.01 8.44 12.19
CA LEU A 191 -4.20 7.22 12.29
C LEU A 191 -4.63 6.20 11.24
N LEU A 192 -4.59 6.61 9.98
CA LEU A 192 -4.99 5.82 8.83
C LEU A 192 -3.76 5.29 8.10
N GLN A 193 -3.86 4.03 7.68
CA GLN A 193 -2.87 3.33 6.88
C GLN A 193 -3.60 2.51 5.81
N VAL A 194 -2.86 2.03 4.81
CA VAL A 194 -3.39 1.00 3.91
C VAL A 194 -3.76 -0.21 4.78
N TYR A 195 -5.05 -0.51 4.86
CA TYR A 195 -5.55 -1.78 5.44
C TYR A 195 -4.80 -2.92 4.74
N PRO A 196 -4.37 -4.00 5.39
CA PRO A 196 -4.93 -4.56 6.62
C PRO A 196 -4.41 -4.00 7.94
N TYR A 197 -5.31 -3.94 8.93
CA TYR A 197 -4.91 -3.80 10.34
C TYR A 197 -4.17 -5.06 10.82
N PRO A 198 -3.30 -4.96 11.85
CA PRO A 198 -2.60 -6.12 12.43
C PRO A 198 -3.52 -7.29 12.80
N ASP A 199 -4.75 -7.02 13.22
CA ASP A 199 -5.75 -8.05 13.53
C ASP A 199 -6.17 -8.87 12.31
N TYR A 200 -6.25 -8.25 11.13
CA TYR A 200 -6.55 -8.97 9.90
C TYR A 200 -5.38 -9.87 9.50
N LEU A 201 -4.13 -9.38 9.58
CA LEU A 201 -2.96 -10.21 9.30
C LEU A 201 -2.85 -11.40 10.27
N SER A 202 -3.24 -11.19 11.53
CA SER A 202 -3.27 -12.25 12.53
C SER A 202 -4.34 -13.30 12.20
N LYS A 203 -5.53 -12.87 11.76
CA LYS A 203 -6.59 -13.80 11.31
C LYS A 203 -6.18 -14.58 10.06
N ALA A 204 -5.62 -13.91 9.06
CA ALA A 204 -5.13 -14.55 7.84
C ALA A 204 -4.00 -15.56 8.14
N ALA A 205 -3.13 -15.28 9.11
CA ALA A 205 -2.12 -16.24 9.56
C ALA A 205 -2.74 -17.45 10.27
N MET A 206 -3.77 -17.25 11.09
CA MET A 206 -4.46 -18.35 11.76
C MET A 206 -5.15 -19.30 10.77
N GLU A 207 -5.62 -18.80 9.62
CA GLU A 207 -6.14 -19.63 8.53
C GLU A 207 -5.07 -20.50 7.86
N GLN A 208 -3.79 -20.21 8.13
CA GLN A 208 -2.62 -20.97 7.67
C GLN A 208 -1.98 -21.78 8.81
N ASP A 209 -2.71 -22.03 9.91
CA ASP A 209 -2.21 -22.70 11.13
C ASP A 209 -1.01 -21.99 11.79
N ILE A 210 -0.86 -20.69 11.56
CA ILE A 210 0.19 -19.86 12.17
C ILE A 210 -0.41 -19.02 13.29
N SER A 211 0.14 -19.14 14.50
CA SER A 211 -0.33 -18.34 15.63
C SER A 211 0.03 -16.85 15.45
N PRO A 212 -0.76 -15.91 16.01
CA PRO A 212 -0.42 -14.48 15.99
C PRO A 212 0.97 -14.18 16.60
N LYS A 213 1.39 -14.98 17.58
CA LYS A 213 2.71 -14.87 18.22
C LYS A 213 3.83 -15.27 17.27
N GLU A 214 3.65 -16.32 16.48
CA GLU A 214 4.62 -16.75 15.45
C GLU A 214 4.70 -15.73 14.33
N LEU A 215 3.57 -15.23 13.83
CA LEU A 215 3.55 -14.15 12.83
C LEU A 215 4.31 -12.92 13.35
N LYS A 216 3.99 -12.47 14.56
CA LYS A 216 4.66 -11.32 15.17
C LYS A 216 6.16 -11.55 15.32
N ARG A 217 6.58 -12.77 15.70
CA ARG A 217 7.99 -13.16 15.75
C ARG A 217 8.65 -13.04 14.39
N ALA A 218 8.05 -13.62 13.35
CA ALA A 218 8.59 -13.56 11.99
C ALA A 218 8.73 -12.13 11.47
N ILE A 219 7.75 -11.25 11.73
CA ILE A 219 7.70 -9.88 11.20
C ILE A 219 8.60 -8.89 11.98
N TYR A 220 8.63 -9.00 13.32
CA TYR A 220 9.20 -7.96 14.19
C TYR A 220 10.43 -8.41 14.98
N PHE A 221 10.59 -9.70 15.22
CA PHE A 221 11.67 -10.19 16.07
C PHE A 221 12.76 -10.86 15.23
N LYS A 222 14.01 -10.60 15.63
CA LYS A 222 15.16 -11.36 15.10
C LYS A 222 14.94 -12.84 15.46
N ASN A 223 15.17 -13.75 14.52
CA ASN A 223 15.40 -15.15 14.85
C ASN A 223 16.52 -15.16 15.89
N ARG A 224 16.18 -15.42 17.16
CA ARG A 224 17.19 -15.73 18.17
C ARG A 224 17.68 -17.12 17.81
N ARG A 225 18.93 -17.20 17.34
CA ARG A 225 19.68 -18.45 17.28
C ARG A 225 19.68 -19.11 18.66
#